data_AF-A0AAV1CH80-F1
#
_entry.id   AF-A0AAV1CH80-F1
#
_cell.length_a   1.000
_cell.length_b   1.000
_cell.length_c   1.000
_cell.angle_alpha   90.00
_cell.angle_beta   90.00
_cell.angle_gamma   90.00
#
_symmetry.space_group_name_H-M   'P 1'
#
loop_
_entity.id
_entity.type
_entity.pdbx_description
1 polymer ?
#
loop_
_entity_poly.entity_id
_entity_poly.type
_entity_poly.pdbx_seq_one_letter_code
_entity_poly.pdbx_strand_id
1 'polypeptide(L)'
;MEGISGNQYLRHLMATVMRRAAVEEPLVSDEANWSDLPRDLLLNIFSKLNELDRIVNIAAVCKSWREAVSDPLFSSTFDMVKCREQTFNRFYELHYPCRRSLLEAVFRCGINLGLANLTTLVFDPLFHVSDSHLLYAAPKCPNLRELVLPDLSDTTDEGLTDAFKHWTQLRSLFVAYDFGSPTVDIFSIAGESCPNLNVLKISTTVLHMGVASEIVTYMPELKLLSMFCTSFVMPDSFKLLLSGLTNLEEVYLAMDKINFTKCPEGCPCVPTILKDGTIMEKTLRLRNCHVCCIQKYDRCVATTMVGAAPLSNIPPS
;
A
#
# COMPACT_ATOMS: atom_id res chain seq x y z
N MET A 1 -8.27 -9.22 40.16
CA MET A 1 -8.11 -8.60 38.83
C MET A 1 -6.72 -8.93 38.34
N GLU A 2 -6.54 -10.14 37.81
CA GLU A 2 -5.28 -10.55 37.19
C GLU A 2 -5.38 -10.29 35.69
N GLY A 3 -4.42 -9.51 35.17
CA GLY A 3 -4.36 -9.12 33.77
C GLY A 3 -4.06 -10.31 32.88
N ILE A 4 -5.00 -10.64 32.00
CA ILE A 4 -4.78 -11.57 30.91
C ILE A 4 -3.79 -10.89 29.95
N SER A 5 -2.58 -11.47 29.86
CA SER A 5 -1.55 -11.06 28.88
C SER A 5 -2.15 -11.05 27.47
N GLY A 6 -1.82 -10.05 26.64
CA GLY A 6 -2.34 -9.91 25.26
C GLY A 6 -2.16 -11.15 24.39
N ASN A 7 -1.23 -12.05 24.75
CA ASN A 7 -1.01 -13.34 24.10
C ASN A 7 -2.15 -14.36 24.38
N GLN A 8 -2.77 -14.33 25.56
CA GLN A 8 -3.95 -15.15 25.88
C GLN A 8 -5.20 -14.65 25.15
N TYR A 9 -5.33 -13.34 24.94
CA TYR A 9 -6.47 -12.77 24.21
C TYR A 9 -6.41 -13.11 22.71
N LEU A 10 -5.23 -13.04 22.09
CA LEU A 10 -5.01 -13.51 20.71
C LEU A 10 -5.30 -15.00 20.54
N ARG A 11 -4.86 -15.84 21.48
CA ARG A 11 -5.21 -17.27 21.48
C ARG A 11 -6.71 -17.50 21.62
N HIS A 12 -7.40 -16.71 22.43
CA HIS A 12 -8.85 -16.82 22.62
C HIS A 12 -9.64 -16.35 21.39
N LEU A 13 -9.21 -15.26 20.75
CA LEU A 13 -9.81 -14.77 19.50
C LEU A 13 -9.60 -15.76 18.35
N MET A 14 -8.39 -16.32 18.21
CA MET A 14 -8.10 -17.39 17.24
C MET A 14 -8.91 -18.66 17.52
N ALA A 15 -9.05 -19.07 18.80
CA ALA A 15 -9.88 -20.21 19.18
C ALA A 15 -11.38 -19.99 18.94
N THR A 16 -11.85 -18.74 19.00
CA THR A 16 -13.24 -18.36 18.72
C THR A 16 -13.52 -18.32 17.21
N VAL A 17 -12.53 -17.95 16.40
CA VAL A 17 -12.60 -17.99 14.92
C VAL A 17 -12.59 -19.43 14.37
N MET A 18 -11.91 -20.36 15.05
CA MET A 18 -11.79 -21.76 14.63
C MET A 18 -13.00 -22.65 14.97
N ARG A 19 -14.08 -22.11 15.55
CA ARG A 19 -15.24 -22.94 15.97
C ARG A 19 -16.39 -22.96 14.96
N ARG A 20 -16.40 -24.00 14.11
CA ARG A 20 -17.57 -24.67 13.47
C ARG A 20 -16.99 -25.85 12.66
N ALA A 21 -17.43 -27.11 12.72
CA ALA A 21 -18.56 -27.76 13.38
C ALA A 21 -18.13 -29.21 13.73
N ALA A 22 -18.51 -29.70 14.90
CA ALA A 22 -18.49 -31.14 15.19
C ALA A 22 -19.88 -31.66 14.80
N VAL A 23 -19.97 -32.33 13.65
CA VAL A 23 -21.07 -33.23 13.31
C VAL A 23 -20.45 -34.62 13.37
N GLU A 24 -20.91 -35.44 14.33
CA GLU A 24 -20.50 -36.84 14.45
C GLU A 24 -21.09 -37.65 13.30
N GLU A 25 -20.26 -38.28 12.48
CA GLU A 25 -20.61 -39.39 11.59
C GLU A 25 -19.37 -40.28 11.31
N PRO A 26 -19.55 -41.55 10.87
CA PRO A 26 -18.97 -42.73 11.52
C PRO A 26 -17.56 -43.13 11.07
N LEU A 27 -16.96 -44.00 11.90
CA LEU A 27 -15.62 -44.60 11.80
C LEU A 27 -15.28 -45.15 10.41
N VAL A 28 -14.46 -44.41 9.65
CA VAL A 28 -13.67 -44.94 8.52
C VAL A 28 -12.21 -44.91 8.93
N SER A 29 -11.59 -46.09 8.99
CA SER A 29 -10.18 -46.32 9.32
C SER A 29 -9.24 -45.86 8.20
N ASP A 30 -8.07 -45.36 8.63
CA ASP A 30 -7.03 -44.60 7.90
C ASP A 30 -7.41 -43.14 7.63
N GLU A 31 -7.41 -42.32 8.70
CA GLU A 31 -7.50 -40.87 8.61
C GLU A 31 -6.29 -40.34 7.82
N ALA A 32 -6.46 -40.17 6.51
CA ALA A 32 -5.50 -39.46 5.68
C ALA A 32 -5.24 -38.07 6.28
N ASN A 33 -4.06 -37.89 6.87
CA ASN A 33 -3.72 -36.65 7.54
C ASN A 33 -3.56 -35.56 6.46
N TRP A 34 -4.38 -34.52 6.53
CA TRP A 34 -4.32 -33.38 5.62
C TRP A 34 -2.94 -32.69 5.58
N SER A 35 -2.08 -32.94 6.56
CA SER A 35 -0.69 -32.48 6.57
C SER A 35 0.21 -33.23 5.57
N ASP A 36 -0.18 -34.43 5.14
CA ASP A 36 0.55 -35.31 4.23
C ASP A 36 0.16 -35.11 2.76
N LEU A 37 -0.75 -34.16 2.48
CA LEU A 37 -1.10 -33.77 1.12
C LEU A 37 0.16 -33.28 0.37
N PRO A 38 0.37 -33.74 -0.88
CA PRO A 38 1.38 -33.20 -1.76
C PRO A 38 1.33 -31.67 -1.87
N ARG A 39 2.51 -31.06 -1.89
CA ARG A 39 2.68 -29.60 -1.86
C ARG A 39 1.92 -28.90 -3.00
N ASP A 40 1.94 -29.48 -4.20
CA ASP A 40 1.24 -28.98 -5.38
C ASP A 40 -0.29 -28.94 -5.19
N LEU A 41 -0.86 -29.95 -4.52
CA LEU A 41 -2.28 -29.95 -4.16
C LEU A 41 -2.60 -28.87 -3.12
N LEU A 42 -1.75 -28.71 -2.09
CA LEU A 42 -1.89 -27.64 -1.10
C LEU A 42 -1.84 -26.26 -1.77
N LEU A 43 -0.89 -26.02 -2.68
CA LEU A 43 -0.84 -24.77 -3.44
C LEU A 43 -2.10 -24.57 -4.27
N ASN A 44 -2.58 -25.59 -4.97
CA ASN A 44 -3.80 -25.47 -5.78
C ASN A 44 -5.03 -25.15 -4.92
N ILE A 45 -5.20 -25.82 -3.77
CA ILE A 45 -6.29 -25.54 -2.84
C ILE A 45 -6.17 -24.12 -2.27
N PHE A 46 -4.99 -23.76 -1.75
CA PHE A 46 -4.77 -22.45 -1.14
C PHE A 46 -4.91 -21.32 -2.15
N SER A 47 -4.62 -21.54 -3.44
CA SER A 47 -4.85 -20.57 -4.51
C SER A 47 -6.32 -20.11 -4.62
N LYS A 48 -7.27 -20.91 -4.11
CA LYS A 48 -8.71 -20.59 -4.11
C LYS A 48 -9.16 -19.80 -2.89
N LEU A 49 -8.31 -19.66 -1.87
CA LEU A 49 -8.60 -18.92 -0.65
C LEU A 49 -8.21 -17.45 -0.79
N ASN A 50 -8.81 -16.57 -0.01
CA ASN A 50 -8.42 -15.16 0.04
C ASN A 50 -7.11 -14.96 0.83
N GLU A 51 -6.51 -13.78 0.68
CA GLU A 51 -5.20 -13.45 1.25
C GLU A 51 -5.20 -13.50 2.78
N LEU A 52 -6.23 -12.92 3.40
CA LEU A 52 -6.38 -12.94 4.85
C LEU A 52 -6.41 -14.37 5.39
N ASP A 53 -7.28 -15.24 4.84
CA ASP A 53 -7.44 -16.61 5.31
C ASP A 53 -6.13 -17.39 5.21
N ARG A 54 -5.36 -17.18 4.15
CA ARG A 54 -4.02 -17.78 4.03
C ARG A 54 -3.10 -17.32 5.16
N ILE A 55 -3.10 -16.02 5.45
CA ILE A 55 -2.20 -15.39 6.42
C ILE A 55 -2.53 -15.76 7.88
N VAL A 56 -3.81 -15.74 8.26
CA VAL A 56 -4.22 -15.88 9.67
C VAL A 56 -4.78 -17.26 10.02
N ASN A 57 -5.43 -17.95 9.08
CA ASN A 57 -6.09 -19.23 9.35
C ASN A 57 -5.23 -20.40 8.88
N ILE A 58 -4.88 -20.44 7.59
CA ILE A 58 -4.13 -21.57 6.99
C ILE A 58 -2.73 -21.68 7.56
N ALA A 59 -2.02 -20.56 7.70
CA ALA A 59 -0.68 -20.52 8.31
C ALA A 59 -0.64 -21.01 9.77
N ALA A 60 -1.78 -21.05 10.46
CA ALA A 60 -1.89 -21.46 11.85
C ALA A 60 -2.25 -22.95 12.02
N VAL A 61 -2.60 -23.67 10.95
CA VAL A 61 -3.05 -25.07 11.03
C VAL A 61 -1.91 -26.02 11.41
N CYS A 62 -0.87 -26.10 10.57
CA CYS A 62 0.31 -26.94 10.82
C CYS A 62 1.53 -26.41 10.06
N LYS A 63 2.71 -27.00 10.33
CA LYS A 63 3.98 -26.58 9.69
C LYS A 63 3.94 -26.74 8.17
N SER A 64 3.47 -27.88 7.67
CA SER A 64 3.34 -28.19 6.23
C SER A 64 2.49 -27.12 5.51
N TRP A 65 1.34 -26.77 6.09
CA TRP A 65 0.45 -25.76 5.52
C TRP A 65 1.05 -24.37 5.56
N ARG A 66 1.73 -24.02 6.66
CA ARG A 66 2.47 -22.76 6.79
C ARG A 66 3.56 -22.63 5.74
N GLU A 67 4.35 -23.67 5.52
CA GLU A 67 5.40 -23.71 4.50
C GLU A 67 4.82 -23.57 3.08
N ALA A 68 3.66 -24.17 2.82
CA ALA A 68 2.95 -24.03 1.56
C ALA A 68 2.42 -22.60 1.33
N VAL A 69 1.86 -21.93 2.35
CA VAL A 69 1.44 -20.51 2.19
C VAL A 69 2.61 -19.52 2.20
N SER A 70 3.79 -19.92 2.66
CA SER A 70 5.04 -19.16 2.51
C SER A 70 5.64 -19.24 1.11
N ASP A 71 5.09 -20.05 0.20
CA ASP A 71 5.51 -20.10 -1.20
C ASP A 71 5.44 -18.70 -1.85
N PRO A 72 6.45 -18.30 -2.66
CA PRO A 72 6.45 -17.01 -3.36
C PRO A 72 5.17 -16.73 -4.17
N LEU A 73 4.45 -17.75 -4.62
CA LEU A 73 3.15 -17.63 -5.28
C LEU A 73 2.12 -16.86 -4.44
N PHE A 74 2.21 -16.93 -3.11
CA PHE A 74 1.30 -16.28 -2.18
C PHE A 74 1.96 -15.22 -1.32
N SER A 75 3.27 -15.31 -1.12
CA SER A 75 4.00 -14.52 -0.13
C SER A 75 4.84 -13.39 -0.74
N SER A 76 4.86 -13.25 -2.08
CA SER A 76 5.56 -12.15 -2.77
C SER A 76 4.89 -10.78 -2.60
N THR A 77 3.60 -10.76 -2.32
CA THR A 77 2.81 -9.55 -2.12
C THR A 77 2.05 -9.67 -0.82
N PHE A 78 2.16 -8.64 0.02
CA PHE A 78 1.35 -8.51 1.22
C PHE A 78 0.61 -7.18 1.15
N ASP A 79 -0.71 -7.28 1.01
CA ASP A 79 -1.61 -6.16 0.84
C ASP A 79 -2.58 -6.06 2.01
N MET A 80 -2.26 -5.16 2.94
CA MET A 80 -3.07 -4.97 4.15
C MET A 80 -4.44 -4.38 3.84
N VAL A 81 -4.59 -3.63 2.73
CA VAL A 81 -5.89 -3.08 2.30
C VAL A 81 -6.82 -4.21 1.89
N LYS A 82 -6.33 -5.15 1.06
CA LYS A 82 -7.10 -6.35 0.69
C LYS A 82 -7.46 -7.19 1.91
N CYS A 83 -6.51 -7.38 2.83
CA CYS A 83 -6.77 -8.09 4.08
C CYS A 83 -7.90 -7.41 4.86
N ARG A 84 -7.87 -6.08 5.01
CA ARG A 84 -8.92 -5.32 5.69
C ARG A 84 -10.27 -5.43 4.97
N GLU A 85 -10.33 -5.29 3.65
CA GLU A 85 -11.58 -5.43 2.89
C GLU A 85 -12.21 -6.82 3.03
N GLN A 86 -11.39 -7.87 3.10
CA GLN A 86 -11.84 -9.24 3.33
C GLN A 86 -12.32 -9.47 4.78
N THR A 87 -11.90 -8.60 5.70
CA THR A 87 -12.36 -8.60 7.08
C THR A 87 -13.55 -7.69 7.36
N PHE A 88 -14.12 -7.02 6.34
CA PHE A 88 -15.10 -5.93 6.50
C PHE A 88 -16.25 -6.28 7.47
N ASN A 89 -16.80 -7.49 7.42
CA ASN A 89 -17.86 -7.92 8.37
C ASN A 89 -17.35 -8.09 9.82
N ARG A 90 -16.11 -8.57 10.01
CA ARG A 90 -15.51 -8.74 11.35
C ARG A 90 -15.00 -7.43 11.94
N PHE A 91 -14.58 -6.47 11.11
CA PHE A 91 -13.97 -5.23 11.59
C PHE A 91 -15.00 -4.27 12.17
N TYR A 92 -16.13 -4.05 11.51
CA TYR A 92 -17.12 -3.06 11.99
C TYR A 92 -17.83 -3.48 13.29
N GLU A 93 -17.90 -4.77 13.59
CA GLU A 93 -18.51 -5.29 14.83
C GLU A 93 -17.56 -5.24 16.03
N LEU A 94 -16.24 -5.10 15.82
CA LEU A 94 -15.25 -5.07 16.89
C LEU A 94 -15.05 -3.66 17.46
N HIS A 95 -14.87 -3.55 18.78
CA HIS A 95 -14.43 -2.33 19.44
C HIS A 95 -13.02 -1.90 18.98
N TYR A 96 -12.71 -0.60 18.92
CA TYR A 96 -11.49 -0.04 18.31
C TYR A 96 -10.16 -0.70 18.75
N PRO A 97 -9.90 -0.97 20.05
CA PRO A 97 -8.68 -1.65 20.50
C PRO A 97 -8.51 -3.06 19.90
N CYS A 98 -9.61 -3.78 19.69
CA CYS A 98 -9.62 -5.12 19.11
C CYS A 98 -9.26 -5.08 17.61
N ARG A 99 -9.71 -4.05 16.89
CA ARG A 99 -9.34 -3.82 15.47
C ARG A 99 -7.84 -3.57 15.31
N ARG A 100 -7.28 -2.70 16.16
CA ARG A 100 -5.84 -2.38 16.15
C ARG A 100 -4.99 -3.62 16.42
N SER A 101 -5.42 -4.45 17.38
CA SER A 101 -4.75 -5.69 17.73
C SER A 101 -4.80 -6.73 16.60
N LEU A 102 -5.90 -6.76 15.85
CA LEU A 102 -6.05 -7.64 14.69
C LEU A 102 -5.17 -7.19 13.51
N LEU A 103 -5.14 -5.90 13.18
CA LEU A 103 -4.25 -5.39 12.12
C LEU A 103 -2.78 -5.61 12.46
N GLU A 104 -2.39 -5.43 13.72
CA GLU A 104 -1.03 -5.73 14.18
C GLU A 104 -0.68 -7.21 14.04
N ALA A 105 -1.61 -8.11 14.37
CA ALA A 105 -1.43 -9.54 14.17
C ALA A 105 -1.33 -9.91 12.69
N VAL A 106 -2.19 -9.34 11.84
CA VAL A 106 -2.16 -9.52 10.38
C VAL A 106 -0.83 -9.02 9.81
N PHE A 107 -0.38 -7.83 10.20
CA PHE A 107 0.91 -7.26 9.83
C PHE A 107 2.06 -8.21 10.15
N ARG A 108 2.15 -8.67 11.41
CA ARG A 108 3.21 -9.60 11.81
C ARG A 108 3.13 -10.94 11.09
N CYS A 109 1.94 -11.48 10.88
CA CYS A 109 1.77 -12.73 10.14
C CYS A 109 2.21 -12.58 8.68
N GLY A 110 1.75 -11.53 7.99
CA GLY A 110 2.11 -11.26 6.60
C GLY A 110 3.62 -11.11 6.40
N ILE A 111 4.28 -10.30 7.24
CA ILE A 111 5.74 -10.13 7.20
C ILE A 111 6.49 -11.45 7.47
N ASN A 112 6.04 -12.27 8.43
CA ASN A 112 6.71 -13.55 8.73
C ASN A 112 6.43 -14.66 7.71
N LEU A 113 5.38 -14.52 6.89
CA LEU A 113 5.11 -15.45 5.79
C LEU A 113 5.88 -15.08 4.53
N GLY A 114 5.98 -13.78 4.24
CA GLY A 114 6.74 -13.22 3.13
C GLY A 114 8.24 -13.30 3.32
N LEU A 115 8.77 -12.78 4.44
CA LEU A 115 10.21 -12.64 4.70
C LEU A 115 10.93 -12.11 3.45
N ALA A 116 12.00 -12.78 3.02
CA ALA A 116 12.79 -12.40 1.85
C ALA A 116 12.08 -12.66 0.51
N ASN A 117 10.96 -13.41 0.48
CA ASN A 117 10.15 -13.57 -0.73
C ASN A 117 9.31 -12.34 -1.02
N LEU A 118 9.07 -11.49 -0.01
CA LEU A 118 8.22 -10.31 -0.16
C LEU A 118 8.87 -9.28 -1.08
N THR A 119 8.20 -8.96 -2.18
CA THR A 119 8.60 -7.93 -3.15
C THR A 119 7.68 -6.73 -3.17
N THR A 120 6.44 -6.89 -2.68
CA THR A 120 5.45 -5.80 -2.60
C THR A 120 4.84 -5.76 -1.21
N LEU A 121 4.94 -4.60 -0.55
CA LEU A 121 4.32 -4.35 0.75
C LEU A 121 3.39 -3.14 0.65
N VAL A 122 2.11 -3.37 0.95
CA VAL A 122 1.09 -2.32 0.95
C VAL A 122 0.52 -2.18 2.36
N PHE A 123 0.82 -1.05 2.99
CA PHE A 123 0.23 -0.70 4.27
C PHE A 123 -1.20 -0.19 4.08
N ASP A 124 -2.04 -0.48 5.06
CA ASP A 124 -3.42 0.00 5.08
C ASP A 124 -3.48 1.46 5.55
N PRO A 125 -4.26 2.36 4.92
CA PRO A 125 -4.40 3.75 5.38
C PRO A 125 -4.92 3.94 6.81
N LEU A 126 -5.60 2.94 7.39
CA LEU A 126 -6.08 2.94 8.78
C LEU A 126 -5.10 2.27 9.74
N PHE A 127 -3.97 1.76 9.22
CA PHE A 127 -2.89 1.23 10.02
C PHE A 127 -1.88 2.35 10.34
N HIS A 128 -1.82 2.73 11.61
CA HIS A 128 -0.89 3.75 12.11
C HIS A 128 0.54 3.19 12.07
N VAL A 129 1.24 3.43 10.96
CA VAL A 129 2.63 3.03 10.78
C VAL A 129 3.51 3.90 11.68
N SER A 130 4.44 3.25 12.38
CA SER A 130 5.43 3.91 13.23
C SER A 130 6.79 3.26 13.02
N ASP A 131 7.84 3.85 13.58
CA ASP A 131 9.21 3.37 13.45
C ASP A 131 9.35 1.89 13.84
N SER A 132 8.65 1.44 14.88
CA SER A 132 8.71 0.05 15.33
C SER A 132 8.17 -0.94 14.30
N HIS A 133 7.17 -0.53 13.51
CA HIS A 133 6.63 -1.35 12.42
C HIS A 133 7.62 -1.41 11.26
N LEU A 134 8.21 -0.28 10.88
CA LEU A 134 9.19 -0.19 9.79
C LEU A 134 10.46 -0.96 10.13
N LEU A 135 11.03 -0.76 11.32
CA LEU A 135 12.22 -1.46 11.82
C LEU A 135 11.97 -2.96 12.03
N TYR A 136 10.72 -3.38 12.23
CA TYR A 136 10.37 -4.80 12.26
C TYR A 136 10.36 -5.43 10.87
N ALA A 137 9.75 -4.75 9.88
CA ALA A 137 9.58 -5.28 8.52
C ALA A 137 10.87 -5.20 7.70
N ALA A 138 11.60 -4.09 7.79
CA ALA A 138 12.75 -3.77 6.96
C ALA A 138 13.81 -4.90 6.88
N PRO A 139 14.39 -5.39 8.00
CA PRO A 139 15.40 -6.43 7.95
C PRO A 139 14.85 -7.81 7.50
N LYS A 140 13.54 -8.03 7.60
CA LYS A 140 12.90 -9.30 7.20
C LYS A 140 12.59 -9.37 5.71
N CYS A 141 12.35 -8.21 5.08
CA CYS A 141 11.91 -8.10 3.69
C CYS A 141 12.90 -7.27 2.85
N PRO A 142 14.17 -7.70 2.70
CA PRO A 142 15.20 -6.93 2.00
C PRO A 142 15.03 -6.87 0.48
N ASN A 143 14.15 -7.70 -0.10
CA ASN A 143 13.92 -7.79 -1.55
C ASN A 143 12.72 -6.96 -2.02
N LEU A 144 12.22 -6.03 -1.20
CA LEU A 144 11.11 -5.16 -1.60
C LEU A 144 11.46 -4.34 -2.84
N ARG A 145 10.50 -4.31 -3.76
CA ARG A 145 10.53 -3.58 -5.04
C ARG A 145 9.41 -2.56 -5.13
N GLU A 146 8.28 -2.80 -4.48
CA GLU A 146 7.18 -1.87 -4.37
C GLU A 146 6.76 -1.71 -2.91
N LEU A 147 6.65 -0.45 -2.48
CA LEU A 147 6.26 -0.09 -1.13
C LEU A 147 5.19 1.00 -1.20
N VAL A 148 4.08 0.78 -0.50
CA VAL A 148 2.98 1.75 -0.37
C VAL A 148 2.88 2.12 1.10
N LEU A 149 3.28 3.36 1.40
CA LEU A 149 3.24 3.94 2.74
C LEU A 149 1.98 4.81 2.90
N PRO A 150 1.28 4.71 4.05
CA PRO A 150 0.19 5.61 4.38
C PRO A 150 0.79 6.94 4.88
N ASP A 151 -0.03 7.75 5.56
CA ASP A 151 0.48 8.93 6.26
C ASP A 151 1.54 8.53 7.30
N LEU A 152 2.63 9.31 7.34
CA LEU A 152 3.85 9.04 8.12
C LEU A 152 3.97 9.92 9.38
N SER A 153 2.87 10.53 9.84
CA SER A 153 2.84 11.41 11.03
C SER A 153 3.31 10.75 12.32
N ASP A 154 3.22 9.42 12.42
CA ASP A 154 3.65 8.63 13.59
C ASP A 154 5.08 8.05 13.43
N THR A 155 5.88 8.54 12.48
CA THR A 155 7.27 8.10 12.20
C THR A 155 8.29 9.23 12.37
N THR A 156 9.57 8.86 12.46
CA THR A 156 10.70 9.80 12.52
C THR A 156 11.67 9.61 11.34
N ASP A 157 12.46 10.65 11.05
CA ASP A 157 13.50 10.58 10.01
C ASP A 157 14.55 9.51 10.32
N GLU A 158 14.91 9.32 11.59
CA GLU A 158 15.86 8.28 12.04
C GLU A 158 15.29 6.88 11.79
N GLY A 159 14.04 6.63 12.21
CA GLY A 159 13.38 5.35 12.01
C GLY A 159 13.19 4.99 10.53
N LEU A 160 12.84 5.96 9.70
CA LEU A 160 12.75 5.79 8.24
C LEU A 160 14.13 5.55 7.63
N THR A 161 15.13 6.33 8.01
CA THR A 161 16.52 6.17 7.53
C THR A 161 17.05 4.77 7.82
N ASP A 162 16.81 4.26 9.02
CA ASP A 162 17.26 2.92 9.40
C ASP A 162 16.49 1.82 8.68
N ALA A 163 15.18 2.00 8.44
CA ALA A 163 14.39 1.05 7.67
C ALA A 163 14.80 1.01 6.19
N PHE A 164 14.93 2.17 5.54
CA PHE A 164 15.17 2.29 4.10
C PHE A 164 16.54 1.75 3.67
N LYS A 165 17.54 1.70 4.57
CA LYS A 165 18.82 1.01 4.34
C LYS A 165 18.67 -0.46 3.94
N HIS A 166 17.57 -1.12 4.31
CA HIS A 166 17.30 -2.50 3.96
C HIS A 166 16.61 -2.69 2.60
N TRP A 167 16.03 -1.64 2.01
CA TRP A 167 15.20 -1.71 0.79
C TRP A 167 15.92 -1.16 -0.44
N THR A 168 17.18 -1.55 -0.63
CA THR A 168 18.02 -1.08 -1.75
C THR A 168 17.56 -1.52 -3.14
N GLN A 169 16.63 -2.48 -3.21
CA GLN A 169 16.01 -2.96 -4.45
C GLN A 169 14.68 -2.27 -4.79
N LEU A 170 14.27 -1.28 -4.00
CA LEU A 170 13.00 -0.58 -4.21
C LEU A 170 13.00 0.14 -5.57
N ARG A 171 11.91 -0.03 -6.31
CA ARG A 171 11.70 0.52 -7.66
C ARG A 171 10.49 1.45 -7.72
N SER A 172 9.47 1.16 -6.92
CA SER A 172 8.23 1.92 -6.82
C SER A 172 7.95 2.29 -5.37
N LEU A 173 7.76 3.57 -5.12
CA LEU A 173 7.35 4.11 -3.83
C LEU A 173 6.03 4.86 -4.00
N PHE A 174 5.05 4.52 -3.18
CA PHE A 174 3.88 5.34 -2.94
C PHE A 174 3.94 5.96 -1.55
N VAL A 175 3.66 7.26 -1.44
CA VAL A 175 3.54 7.96 -0.17
C VAL A 175 2.24 8.79 -0.16
N ALA A 176 1.47 8.66 0.91
CA ALA A 176 0.35 9.54 1.21
C ALA A 176 0.72 10.53 2.32
N TYR A 177 0.31 11.78 2.19
CA TYR A 177 0.44 12.78 3.25
C TYR A 177 -0.56 13.92 3.03
N ASP A 178 -1.10 14.44 4.12
CA ASP A 178 -2.00 15.59 4.10
C ASP A 178 -1.24 16.93 4.24
N PHE A 179 -1.95 18.05 4.13
CA PHE A 179 -1.44 19.42 4.39
C PHE A 179 -0.27 19.93 3.52
N GLY A 180 0.04 19.24 2.43
CA GLY A 180 0.91 19.75 1.37
C GLY A 180 2.39 19.38 1.47
N SER A 181 2.88 18.90 2.62
CA SER A 181 4.22 18.32 2.77
C SER A 181 4.20 17.11 3.73
N PRO A 182 5.05 16.10 3.52
CA PRO A 182 5.27 15.07 4.52
C PRO A 182 5.81 15.67 5.83
N THR A 183 5.57 14.99 6.96
CA THR A 183 6.10 15.39 8.29
C THR A 183 7.56 14.99 8.51
N VAL A 184 8.13 14.27 7.56
CA VAL A 184 9.43 13.59 7.58
C VAL A 184 10.09 13.74 6.22
N ASP A 185 11.42 13.66 6.15
CA ASP A 185 12.21 13.87 4.94
C ASP A 185 12.20 12.63 4.02
N ILE A 186 11.03 12.03 3.81
CA ILE A 186 10.85 10.76 3.08
C ILE A 186 11.45 10.77 1.67
N PHE A 187 11.43 11.90 0.97
CA PHE A 187 11.98 11.99 -0.37
C PHE A 187 13.50 11.92 -0.40
N SER A 188 14.19 12.58 0.54
CA SER A 188 15.65 12.49 0.64
C SER A 188 16.07 11.11 1.13
N ILE A 189 15.41 10.60 2.17
CA ILE A 189 15.68 9.28 2.75
C ILE A 189 15.55 8.17 1.71
N ALA A 190 14.45 8.17 0.94
CA ALA A 190 14.24 7.20 -0.12
C ALA A 190 15.19 7.39 -1.30
N GLY A 191 15.42 8.64 -1.73
CA GLY A 191 16.31 8.94 -2.85
C GLY A 191 17.77 8.55 -2.60
N GLU A 192 18.26 8.73 -1.37
CA GLU A 192 19.62 8.36 -0.97
C GLU A 192 19.78 6.85 -0.75
N SER A 193 18.73 6.16 -0.30
CA SER A 193 18.79 4.73 0.06
C SER A 193 18.46 3.78 -1.08
N CYS A 194 17.68 4.22 -2.07
CA CYS A 194 17.08 3.35 -3.10
C CYS A 194 17.54 3.75 -4.53
N PRO A 195 18.72 3.29 -4.99
CA PRO A 195 19.30 3.72 -6.27
C PRO A 195 18.52 3.26 -7.51
N ASN A 196 17.59 2.31 -7.36
CA ASN A 196 16.77 1.78 -8.45
C ASN A 196 15.35 2.38 -8.48
N LEU A 197 15.06 3.35 -7.59
CA LEU A 197 13.75 3.99 -7.50
C LEU A 197 13.49 4.83 -8.75
N ASN A 198 12.51 4.42 -9.55
CA ASN A 198 12.17 5.11 -10.80
C ASN A 198 10.67 5.34 -11.01
N VAL A 199 9.83 4.84 -10.09
CA VAL A 199 8.40 5.10 -10.03
C VAL A 199 8.09 5.77 -8.70
N LEU A 200 7.57 7.00 -8.75
CA LEU A 200 7.08 7.72 -7.58
C LEU A 200 5.58 7.97 -7.74
N LYS A 201 4.83 7.57 -6.72
CA LYS A 201 3.39 7.78 -6.62
C LYS A 201 3.11 8.61 -5.36
N ILE A 202 2.34 9.67 -5.47
CA ILE A 202 2.06 10.58 -4.35
C ILE A 202 0.56 10.76 -4.21
N SER A 203 0.05 10.70 -2.98
CA SER A 203 -1.28 11.19 -2.63
C SER A 203 -1.15 12.40 -1.71
N THR A 204 -1.57 13.58 -2.17
CA THR A 204 -1.48 14.82 -1.40
C THR A 204 -2.60 15.80 -1.75
N THR A 205 -2.83 16.81 -0.91
CA THR A 205 -3.77 17.89 -1.21
C THR A 205 -3.16 18.94 -2.13
N VAL A 206 -1.89 19.30 -1.93
CA VAL A 206 -1.22 20.40 -2.62
C VAL A 206 0.19 20.02 -3.07
N LEU A 207 0.52 20.26 -4.34
CA LEU A 207 1.90 20.25 -4.83
C LEU A 207 2.46 21.68 -4.86
N HIS A 208 3.38 21.96 -3.94
CA HIS A 208 4.07 23.24 -3.81
C HIS A 208 5.57 23.11 -4.14
N MET A 209 6.28 24.24 -4.19
CA MET A 209 7.65 24.32 -4.71
C MET A 209 8.67 23.49 -3.91
N GLY A 210 8.51 23.43 -2.58
CA GLY A 210 9.41 22.67 -1.69
C GLY A 210 9.46 21.19 -2.06
N VAL A 211 8.30 20.53 -2.05
CA VAL A 211 8.16 19.12 -2.45
C VAL A 211 8.66 18.88 -3.89
N ALA A 212 8.34 19.77 -4.83
CA ALA A 212 8.84 19.63 -6.19
C ALA A 212 10.39 19.69 -6.27
N SER A 213 11.00 20.58 -5.47
CA SER A 213 12.44 20.71 -5.38
C SER A 213 13.10 19.47 -4.77
N GLU A 214 12.52 18.92 -3.71
CA GLU A 214 13.02 17.68 -3.07
C GLU A 214 12.99 16.50 -4.03
N ILE A 215 11.87 16.29 -4.73
CA ILE A 215 11.74 15.20 -5.71
C ILE A 215 12.78 15.33 -6.82
N VAL A 216 12.97 16.54 -7.37
CA VAL A 216 14.00 16.78 -8.41
C VAL A 216 15.41 16.54 -7.87
N THR A 217 15.67 16.92 -6.62
CA THR A 217 17.00 16.83 -6.01
C THR A 217 17.38 15.38 -5.71
N TYR A 218 16.47 14.62 -5.11
CA TYR A 218 16.78 13.29 -4.57
C TYR A 218 16.34 12.14 -5.47
N MET A 219 15.47 12.37 -6.44
CA MET A 219 14.99 11.34 -7.36
C MET A 219 15.11 11.75 -8.84
N PRO A 220 16.31 12.18 -9.31
CA PRO A 220 16.47 12.69 -10.67
C PRO A 220 16.24 11.64 -11.77
N GLU A 221 16.38 10.35 -11.43
CA GLU A 221 16.24 9.21 -12.35
C GLU A 221 14.80 8.68 -12.50
N LEU A 222 13.81 9.42 -11.97
CA LEU A 222 12.40 9.03 -12.10
C LEU A 222 11.98 8.93 -13.57
N LYS A 223 11.30 7.83 -13.88
CA LYS A 223 10.68 7.55 -15.18
C LYS A 223 9.17 7.74 -15.15
N LEU A 224 8.54 7.48 -14.01
CA LEU A 224 7.10 7.63 -13.84
C LEU A 224 6.81 8.43 -12.57
N LEU A 225 6.07 9.52 -12.75
CA LEU A 225 5.51 10.31 -11.66
C LEU A 225 3.99 10.23 -11.73
N SER A 226 3.37 9.62 -10.72
CA SER A 226 1.92 9.59 -10.56
C SER A 226 1.54 10.40 -9.34
N MET A 227 0.58 11.30 -9.47
CA MET A 227 0.10 12.09 -8.36
C MET A 227 -1.42 12.09 -8.33
N PHE A 228 -1.93 11.75 -7.17
CA PHE A 228 -3.30 11.99 -6.76
C PHE A 228 -3.30 13.28 -5.94
N CYS A 229 -3.70 14.37 -6.59
CA CYS A 229 -3.73 15.70 -5.97
C CYS A 229 -5.17 16.15 -5.76
N THR A 230 -5.64 16.11 -4.52
CA THR A 230 -7.05 16.38 -4.25
C THR A 230 -7.41 17.86 -4.25
N SER A 231 -6.47 18.81 -4.24
CA SER A 231 -6.85 20.23 -4.10
C SER A 231 -6.12 21.21 -4.99
N PHE A 232 -4.80 21.19 -5.16
CA PHE A 232 -4.11 22.20 -5.96
C PHE A 232 -2.71 21.76 -6.45
N VAL A 233 -2.34 22.18 -7.66
CA VAL A 233 -0.97 22.03 -8.17
C VAL A 233 -0.49 23.40 -8.61
N MET A 234 0.58 23.89 -7.96
CA MET A 234 1.21 25.15 -8.35
C MET A 234 1.88 24.99 -9.72
N PRO A 235 1.59 25.88 -10.71
CA PRO A 235 2.17 25.76 -12.05
C PRO A 235 3.70 25.71 -12.05
N ASP A 236 4.36 26.53 -11.24
CA ASP A 236 5.83 26.59 -11.21
C ASP A 236 6.44 25.32 -10.59
N SER A 237 5.77 24.69 -9.62
CA SER A 237 6.18 23.40 -9.05
C SER A 237 6.14 22.30 -10.11
N PHE A 238 5.08 22.27 -10.91
CA PHE A 238 4.97 21.28 -11.99
C PHE A 238 5.96 21.56 -13.13
N LYS A 239 6.20 22.84 -13.47
CA LYS A 239 7.27 23.22 -14.40
C LYS A 239 8.63 22.72 -13.92
N LEU A 240 8.93 22.90 -12.63
CA LEU A 240 10.17 22.45 -12.00
C LEU A 240 10.33 20.93 -12.16
N LEU A 241 9.31 20.15 -11.82
CA LEU A 241 9.31 18.68 -12.00
C LEU A 241 9.56 18.29 -13.45
N LEU A 242 8.82 18.91 -14.39
CA LEU A 242 8.97 18.62 -15.82
C LEU A 242 10.34 19.04 -16.38
N SER A 243 10.99 20.05 -15.82
CA SER A 243 12.34 20.45 -16.24
C SER A 243 13.47 19.70 -15.56
N GLY A 244 13.31 19.36 -14.28
CA GLY A 244 14.33 18.76 -13.44
C GLY A 244 14.43 17.25 -13.62
N LEU A 245 13.30 16.57 -13.82
CA LEU A 245 13.26 15.12 -14.04
C LEU A 245 13.46 14.79 -15.53
N THR A 246 14.68 14.88 -16.01
CA THR A 246 15.01 14.75 -17.45
C THR A 246 14.70 13.36 -18.02
N ASN A 247 14.78 12.31 -17.20
CA ASN A 247 14.47 10.93 -17.60
C ASN A 247 12.99 10.56 -17.47
N LEU A 248 12.14 11.50 -17.07
CA LEU A 248 10.70 11.27 -16.91
C LEU A 248 10.06 10.91 -18.25
N GLU A 249 9.44 9.73 -18.31
CA GLU A 249 8.75 9.21 -19.49
C GLU A 249 7.23 9.34 -19.34
N GLU A 250 6.71 9.22 -18.11
CA GLU A 250 5.28 9.13 -17.85
C GLU A 250 4.84 10.01 -16.68
N VAL A 251 3.76 10.77 -16.90
CA VAL A 251 3.12 11.59 -15.87
C VAL A 251 1.63 11.28 -15.80
N TYR A 252 1.15 10.98 -14.60
CA TYR A 252 -0.26 10.77 -14.32
C TYR A 252 -0.70 11.73 -13.21
N LEU A 253 -1.60 12.66 -13.50
CA LEU A 253 -2.13 13.63 -12.55
C LEU A 253 -3.65 13.47 -12.44
N ALA A 254 -4.14 13.08 -11.26
CA ALA A 254 -5.54 13.14 -10.91
C ALA A 254 -5.81 14.36 -10.02
N MET A 255 -6.74 15.23 -10.42
CA MET A 255 -7.11 16.46 -9.70
C MET A 255 -8.59 16.47 -9.31
N ASP A 256 -8.95 16.93 -8.10
CA ASP A 256 -10.37 17.13 -7.74
C ASP A 256 -10.98 18.34 -8.48
N LYS A 257 -12.29 18.29 -8.76
CA LYS A 257 -13.04 19.27 -9.56
C LYS A 257 -13.14 20.67 -8.94
N ILE A 258 -12.66 20.91 -7.72
CA ILE A 258 -12.78 22.21 -7.03
C ILE A 258 -12.08 23.35 -7.82
N ASN A 259 -11.11 23.03 -8.69
CA ASN A 259 -10.32 24.01 -9.44
C ASN A 259 -10.80 24.37 -10.86
N PHE A 260 -12.01 23.96 -11.26
CA PHE A 260 -12.53 24.32 -12.58
C PHE A 260 -13.48 25.51 -12.49
N THR A 261 -13.19 26.57 -13.26
CA THR A 261 -14.24 27.48 -13.70
C THR A 261 -15.31 26.66 -14.41
N LYS A 262 -16.60 26.88 -14.08
CA LYS A 262 -17.75 26.16 -14.64
C LYS A 262 -17.56 25.95 -16.14
N CYS A 263 -17.18 24.74 -16.56
CA CYS A 263 -17.25 24.37 -17.96
C CYS A 263 -18.73 24.17 -18.30
N PRO A 264 -19.24 24.74 -19.41
CA PRO A 264 -20.55 24.40 -19.92
C PRO A 264 -20.66 22.89 -20.09
N GLU A 265 -21.81 22.31 -19.77
CA GLU A 265 -22.06 20.87 -19.92
C GLU A 265 -21.68 20.41 -21.34
N GLY A 266 -20.86 19.37 -21.43
CA GLY A 266 -20.39 18.79 -22.70
C GLY A 266 -19.01 19.24 -23.19
N CYS A 267 -18.34 20.18 -22.52
CA CYS A 267 -16.98 20.58 -22.88
C CYS A 267 -15.92 19.70 -22.17
N PRO A 268 -14.89 19.17 -22.85
CA PRO A 268 -13.80 18.49 -22.17
C PRO A 268 -13.09 19.49 -21.24
N CYS A 269 -13.19 19.28 -19.92
CA CYS A 269 -12.49 20.09 -18.94
C CYS A 269 -10.98 19.95 -19.14
N VAL A 270 -10.35 20.92 -19.81
CA VAL A 270 -8.88 21.00 -19.86
C VAL A 270 -8.39 21.56 -18.53
N PRO A 271 -7.62 20.79 -17.75
CA PRO A 271 -7.03 21.25 -16.50
C PRO A 271 -6.34 22.61 -16.67
N THR A 272 -6.62 23.55 -15.76
CA THR A 272 -6.06 24.92 -15.83
C THR A 272 -4.53 24.90 -15.96
N ILE A 273 -3.87 23.91 -15.37
CA ILE A 273 -2.42 23.71 -15.46
C ILE A 273 -1.92 23.41 -16.88
N LEU A 274 -2.74 22.74 -17.70
CA LEU A 274 -2.43 22.46 -19.11
C LEU A 274 -2.80 23.63 -20.03
N LYS A 275 -3.33 24.74 -19.52
CA LYS A 275 -3.48 25.98 -20.32
C LYS A 275 -2.19 26.79 -20.39
N ASP A 276 -1.21 26.49 -19.54
CA ASP A 276 0.12 27.12 -19.59
C ASP A 276 0.93 26.54 -20.76
N GLY A 277 1.27 27.38 -21.73
CA GLY A 277 1.99 26.98 -22.94
C GLY A 277 3.37 26.36 -22.65
N THR A 278 4.03 26.78 -21.57
CA THR A 278 5.34 26.23 -21.17
C THR A 278 5.18 24.81 -20.61
N ILE A 279 4.13 24.58 -19.83
CA ILE A 279 3.81 23.24 -19.31
C ILE A 279 3.46 22.31 -20.46
N MET A 280 2.61 22.76 -21.39
CA MET A 280 2.25 21.99 -22.57
C MET A 280 3.44 21.64 -23.44
N GLU A 281 4.34 22.58 -23.71
CA GLU A 281 5.56 22.30 -24.47
C GLU A 281 6.43 21.25 -23.78
N LYS A 282 6.59 21.37 -22.45
CA LYS A 282 7.38 20.43 -21.66
C LYS A 282 6.78 19.02 -21.59
N THR A 283 5.46 18.87 -21.68
CA THR A 283 4.84 17.54 -21.66
C THR A 283 4.98 16.79 -22.99
N LEU A 284 5.28 17.47 -24.11
CA LEU A 284 5.46 16.84 -25.42
C LEU A 284 6.62 15.85 -25.48
N ARG A 285 7.60 15.98 -24.58
CA ARG A 285 8.71 15.02 -24.48
C ARG A 285 8.33 13.70 -23.82
N LEU A 286 7.22 13.69 -23.07
CA LEU A 286 6.77 12.52 -22.31
C LEU A 286 6.15 11.50 -23.26
N ARG A 287 6.43 10.22 -23.00
CA ARG A 287 5.74 9.11 -23.67
C ARG A 287 4.25 9.15 -23.37
N ASN A 288 3.90 9.34 -22.09
CA ASN A 288 2.53 9.46 -21.62
C ASN A 288 2.38 10.67 -20.70
N CYS A 289 1.38 11.50 -20.96
CA CYS A 289 0.94 12.54 -20.03
C CYS A 289 -0.57 12.44 -19.91
N HIS A 290 -1.04 11.97 -18.75
CA HIS A 290 -2.45 11.85 -18.45
C HIS A 290 -2.80 12.80 -17.32
N VAL A 291 -3.70 13.74 -17.59
CA VAL A 291 -4.26 14.63 -16.56
C VAL A 291 -5.77 14.46 -16.57
N CYS A 292 -6.33 14.14 -15.41
CA CYS A 292 -7.75 13.87 -15.26
C CYS A 292 -8.34 14.63 -14.08
N CYS A 293 -9.62 14.92 -14.19
CA CYS A 293 -10.43 15.56 -13.16
C CYS A 293 -11.38 14.53 -12.60
N ILE A 294 -11.20 14.17 -11.34
CA ILE A 294 -12.07 13.21 -10.66
C ILE A 294 -13.07 13.97 -9.80
N GLN A 295 -14.32 13.52 -9.75
CA GLN A 295 -15.09 13.73 -8.53
C GLN A 295 -14.50 12.84 -7.44
N LYS A 296 -14.74 13.19 -6.17
CA LYS A 296 -14.31 12.42 -4.97
C LYS A 296 -14.57 10.90 -5.05
N TYR A 297 -15.35 10.42 -6.03
CA TYR A 297 -15.75 9.03 -6.25
C TYR A 297 -15.57 8.50 -7.70
N ASP A 298 -14.95 9.24 -8.62
CA ASP A 298 -14.73 8.80 -10.01
C ASP A 298 -13.45 7.95 -10.16
N ARG A 299 -13.53 6.84 -10.91
CA ARG A 299 -12.37 5.99 -11.23
C ARG A 299 -11.65 6.50 -12.47
N CYS A 300 -10.37 6.84 -12.31
CA CYS A 300 -9.49 7.30 -13.38
C CYS A 300 -8.22 6.43 -13.46
N VAL A 301 -7.61 6.31 -14.64
CA VAL A 301 -6.33 5.61 -14.84
C VAL A 301 -5.25 6.11 -13.86
N ALA A 302 -5.15 7.43 -13.67
CA ALA A 302 -4.25 8.02 -12.68
C ALA A 302 -4.58 7.61 -11.23
N THR A 303 -5.85 7.36 -10.89
CA THR A 303 -6.22 6.84 -9.55
C THR A 303 -5.91 5.36 -9.40
N THR A 304 -6.02 4.56 -10.47
CA THR A 304 -5.71 3.12 -10.42
C THR A 304 -4.21 2.82 -10.49
N MET A 305 -3.41 3.71 -11.09
CA MET A 305 -1.94 3.58 -11.14
C MET A 305 -1.26 3.84 -9.78
N VAL A 306 -1.98 4.49 -8.85
CA VAL A 306 -1.47 4.91 -7.54
C VAL A 306 -1.46 3.77 -6.51
N GLY A 307 -2.23 2.70 -6.71
CA GLY A 307 -2.35 1.57 -5.78
C GLY A 307 -3.81 1.13 -5.60
N ALA A 308 -4.03 -0.12 -5.20
CA ALA A 308 -5.31 -0.83 -5.25
C ALA A 308 -6.49 -0.02 -4.66
N ALA A 309 -7.40 0.38 -5.56
CA ALA A 309 -8.76 0.89 -5.32
C ALA A 309 -8.93 2.07 -4.33
N PRO A 310 -9.61 3.17 -4.75
CA PRO A 310 -10.06 4.17 -3.80
C PRO A 310 -11.11 3.55 -2.86
N LEU A 311 -10.86 3.67 -1.55
CA LEU A 311 -11.80 3.51 -0.43
C LEU A 311 -13.23 3.16 -0.87
N SER A 312 -13.50 1.87 -1.08
CA SER A 312 -14.87 1.42 -1.25
C SER A 312 -15.55 1.36 0.12
N ASN A 313 -16.63 2.13 0.24
CA ASN A 313 -17.75 1.95 1.17
C ASN A 313 -17.50 2.30 2.65
N ILE A 314 -17.65 3.58 2.97
CA ILE A 314 -18.35 3.95 4.21
C ILE A 314 -19.80 4.27 3.78
N PRO A 315 -20.81 3.47 4.16
CA PRO A 315 -22.20 3.86 3.91
C PRO A 315 -22.54 5.08 4.78
N PRO A 316 -23.40 5.99 4.29
CA PRO A 316 -23.90 7.08 5.11
C PRO A 316 -24.90 6.53 6.13
N SER A 317 -24.55 6.62 7.41
CA SER A 317 -25.48 6.83 8.53
C SER A 317 -24.70 7.13 9.80
#